data_AF-A0A0A1CXA9-F1
#
_entry.id   AF-A0A0A1CXA9-F1
#
_cell.length_a   1.000
_cell.length_b   1.000
_cell.length_c   1.000
_cell.angle_alpha   90.00
_cell.angle_beta   90.00
_cell.angle_gamma   90.00
#
_symmetry.space_group_name_H-M   'P 1'
#
loop_
_entity.id
_entity.type
_entity.pdbx_description
1 polymer ?
#
loop_
_entity_poly.entity_id
_entity_poly.type
_entity_poly.pdbx_seq_one_letter_code
_entity_poly.pdbx_strand_id
1 'polypeptide(L)' 'MPTAVRLPEETGDRLTESTGRPKSCYLRELITSGLDKLEWEYSVAQKATDIRAGRRKTIPAETVRAELGLDD' A
#
# COMPACT_ATOMS: atom_id res chain seq x y z
N MET A 1 -8.94 -17.25 -8.47
CA MET A 1 -10.12 -16.67 -9.14
C MET A 1 -9.67 -15.54 -10.05
N PRO A 2 -10.22 -15.37 -11.26
CA PRO A 2 -9.91 -14.22 -12.11
C PRO A 2 -10.55 -12.94 -11.53
N THR A 3 -9.78 -11.86 -11.47
CA THR A 3 -10.25 -10.52 -11.06
C THR A 3 -10.36 -9.65 -12.29
N ALA A 4 -11.55 -9.09 -12.55
CA ALA A 4 -11.78 -8.17 -13.64
C ALA A 4 -11.69 -6.72 -13.16
N VAL A 5 -10.94 -5.88 -13.88
CA VAL A 5 -10.80 -4.44 -13.61
C VAL A 5 -11.18 -3.69 -14.87
N ARG A 6 -12.05 -2.68 -14.76
CA ARG A 6 -12.33 -1.76 -15.87
C ARG A 6 -11.26 -0.68 -15.91
N LEU A 7 -10.62 -0.56 -17.06
CA LEU A 7 -9.70 0.53 -17.37
C LEU A 7 -10.35 1.47 -18.37
N PRO A 8 -10.12 2.79 -18.27
CA PRO A 8 -10.45 3.72 -19.36
C PRO A 8 -9.80 3.25 -20.66
N GLU A 9 -10.57 3.28 -21.76
CA GLU A 9 -10.17 2.78 -23.08
C GLU A 9 -8.84 3.41 -23.53
N GLU A 10 -8.76 4.74 -23.48
CA GLU A 10 -7.58 5.53 -23.85
C GLU A 10 -6.29 5.13 -23.11
N THR A 11 -6.39 4.72 -21.84
CA THR A 11 -5.21 4.34 -21.05
C THR A 11 -4.69 2.97 -21.43
N GLY A 12 -5.61 2.04 -21.69
CA GLY A 12 -5.25 0.68 -22.08
C GLY A 12 -4.66 0.61 -23.49
N ASP A 13 -5.25 1.34 -24.44
CA ASP A 13 -4.88 1.23 -25.86
C ASP A 13 -3.54 1.90 -26.17
N ARG A 14 -3.27 3.09 -25.60
CA ARG A 14 -1.96 3.77 -25.75
C ARG A 14 -0.78 2.88 -25.37
N LEU A 15 -0.92 2.11 -24.29
CA LEU A 15 0.17 1.29 -23.76
C LEU A 15 0.37 0.05 -24.63
N THR A 16 -0.72 -0.59 -25.06
CA THR A 16 -0.65 -1.75 -25.97
C THR A 16 -0.12 -1.38 -27.36
N GLU A 17 -0.55 -0.24 -27.92
CA GLU A 17 -0.07 0.26 -29.22
C GLU A 17 1.44 0.57 -29.19
N SER A 18 1.93 1.15 -28.09
CA SER A 18 3.34 1.54 -27.98
C SER A 18 4.32 0.38 -27.78
N THR A 19 3.85 -0.77 -27.27
CA THR A 19 4.75 -1.85 -26.82
C THR A 19 4.43 -3.23 -27.39
N GLY A 20 3.26 -3.40 -28.03
CA GLY A 20 2.78 -4.69 -28.54
C GLY A 20 2.39 -5.70 -27.45
N ARG A 21 2.38 -5.32 -26.16
CA ARG A 21 2.03 -6.22 -25.04
C ARG A 21 0.54 -6.09 -24.67
N PRO A 22 -0.11 -7.18 -24.25
CA PRO A 22 -1.52 -7.15 -23.85
C PRO A 22 -1.73 -6.34 -22.56
N LYS A 23 -2.85 -5.62 -22.46
CA LYS A 23 -3.26 -4.80 -21.30
C LYS A 23 -3.13 -5.55 -19.95
N SER A 24 -3.42 -6.84 -19.94
CA SER A 24 -3.33 -7.71 -18.75
C SER A 24 -1.91 -7.81 -18.17
N CYS A 25 -0.89 -7.68 -19.01
CA CYS A 25 0.50 -7.74 -18.58
C CYS A 25 0.85 -6.53 -17.71
N TYR A 26 0.44 -5.34 -18.15
CA TYR A 26 0.65 -4.09 -17.43
C TYR A 26 -0.17 -3.97 -16.16
N LEU A 27 -1.43 -4.41 -16.22
CA LEU A 27 -2.29 -4.42 -15.04
C LEU A 27 -1.70 -5.33 -13.96
N ARG A 28 -1.17 -6.51 -14.33
CA ARG A 28 -0.47 -7.39 -13.39
C ARG A 28 0.74 -6.69 -12.78
N GLU A 29 1.59 -6.10 -13.61
CA GLU A 29 2.82 -5.43 -13.17
C GLU A 29 2.53 -4.25 -12.22
N LEU A 30 1.54 -3.43 -12.54
CA LEU A 30 1.11 -2.29 -11.73
C LEU A 30 0.50 -2.74 -10.40
N ILE A 31 -0.31 -3.79 -10.40
CA ILE A 31 -0.88 -4.36 -9.17
C ILE A 31 0.23 -4.94 -8.30
N THR A 32 1.10 -5.79 -8.86
CA THR A 32 2.14 -6.46 -8.08
C THR A 32 3.16 -5.48 -7.52
N SER A 33 3.55 -4.45 -8.29
CA SER A 33 4.48 -3.41 -7.80
C SER A 33 3.84 -2.47 -6.76
N GLY A 34 2.53 -2.26 -6.81
CA GLY A 34 1.81 -1.42 -5.85
C GLY A 34 1.35 -2.14 -4.58
N LEU A 35 1.36 -3.47 -4.56
CA LEU A 35 0.74 -4.26 -3.51
C LEU A 35 1.38 -4.04 -2.14
N ASP A 36 2.71 -4.09 -2.05
CA ASP A 36 3.44 -3.93 -0.79
C ASP A 36 3.13 -2.58 -0.13
N LYS A 37 3.08 -1.51 -0.93
CA LYS A 37 2.73 -0.17 -0.46
C LYS A 37 1.29 -0.13 0.05
N LEU A 38 0.35 -0.71 -0.72
CA LEU A 38 -1.06 -0.75 -0.35
C LEU A 38 -1.28 -1.51 0.97
N GLU A 39 -0.64 -2.67 1.12
CA GLU A 39 -0.69 -3.47 2.34
C GLU A 39 -0.11 -2.73 3.55
N TRP A 40 1.00 -2.02 3.35
CA TRP A 40 1.59 -1.18 4.39
C TRP A 40 0.64 -0.05 4.82
N GLU A 41 0.01 0.65 3.87
CA GLU A 41 -0.95 1.72 4.15
C GLU A 41 -2.15 1.20 4.97
N TYR A 42 -2.74 0.07 4.56
CA TYR A 42 -3.82 -0.57 5.31
C TYR A 42 -3.37 -1.02 6.70
N SER A 43 -2.15 -1.56 6.82
CA SER A 43 -1.57 -1.95 8.10
C SER A 43 -1.43 -0.75 9.05
N VAL A 44 -0.95 0.40 8.56
CA VAL A 44 -0.85 1.63 9.34
C VAL A 44 -2.23 2.13 9.77
N ALA A 45 -3.20 2.17 8.86
CA ALA A 45 -4.57 2.59 9.16
C ALA A 45 -5.23 1.69 10.21
N GLN A 46 -5.03 0.37 10.11
CA GLN A 46 -5.54 -0.60 11.08
C GLN A 46 -4.87 -0.43 12.44
N LYS A 47 -3.54 -0.27 12.50
CA LYS A 47 -2.80 -0.02 13.74
C LYS A 47 -3.32 1.24 14.45
N ALA A 48 -3.50 2.33 13.70
CA ALA A 48 -4.05 3.57 14.26
C ALA A 48 -5.47 3.39 14.81
N THR A 49 -6.29 2.59 14.12
CA THR A 49 -7.65 2.26 14.58
C THR A 49 -7.63 1.42 15.86
N ASP A 50 -6.77 0.40 15.93
CA ASP A 50 -6.64 -0.46 17.11
C ASP A 50 -6.13 0.32 18.33
N ILE A 51 -5.19 1.24 18.13
CA ILE A 51 -4.67 2.12 19.19
C ILE A 51 -5.79 3.01 19.75
N ARG A 52 -6.54 3.70 18.88
CA ARG A 52 -7.66 4.57 19.31
C ARG A 52 -8.78 3.80 20.01
N ALA A 53 -8.98 2.54 19.63
CA ALA A 53 -9.96 1.66 20.25
C ALA A 53 -9.46 0.96 21.53
N GLY A 54 -8.23 1.25 22.00
CA GLY A 54 -7.65 0.62 23.18
C GLY A 54 -7.33 -0.87 23.02
N ARG A 55 -7.31 -1.38 21.79
CA ARG A 55 -7.01 -2.80 21.48
C ARG A 55 -5.51 -3.10 21.38
N ARG A 56 -4.66 -2.09 21.53
CA ARG A 56 -3.20 -2.20 21.52
C ARG A 56 -2.62 -1.54 22.75
N LYS A 57 -1.61 -2.17 23.35
CA LYS A 57 -0.78 -1.51 24.36
C LYS A 57 0.05 -0.43 23.69
N THR A 58 0.10 0.74 24.30
CA THR A 58 0.97 1.84 23.90
C THR A 58 1.96 2.10 25.01
N ILE A 59 3.12 2.64 24.64
CA ILE A 59 4.15 3.09 25.56
C ILE A 59 4.31 4.61 25.39
N PRO A 60 4.59 5.35 26.47
CA PRO A 60 4.75 6.79 26.38
C PRO A 60 5.91 7.19 25.47
N ALA A 61 5.78 8.32 24.78
CA ALA A 61 6.77 8.77 23.81
C ALA A 61 8.11 9.10 24.49
N GLU A 62 8.06 9.66 25.70
CA GLU A 62 9.23 9.94 26.53
C GLU A 62 10.03 8.67 26.85
N THR A 63 9.36 7.54 27.16
CA THR A 63 10.04 6.28 27.45
C THR A 63 10.79 5.77 26.22
N VAL A 64 10.17 5.84 25.04
CA VAL A 64 10.80 5.39 23.79
C VAL A 64 11.98 6.28 23.41
N ARG A 65 11.86 7.60 23.59
CA ARG A 65 12.95 8.53 23.29
C ARG A 65 14.15 8.30 24.20
N ALA A 66 13.93 8.10 25.49
CA ALA A 66 14.98 7.79 26.45
C ALA A 66 15.71 6.48 26.08
N GLU A 67 14.96 5.41 25.74
CA GLU A 67 15.53 4.12 25.34
C GLU A 67 16.36 4.20 24.05
N LEU A 68 16.00 5.11 23.13
CA LEU A 68 16.70 5.31 21.86
C LEU A 68 17.80 6.38 21.92
N GLY A 69 18.02 7.02 23.08
CA GLY A 69 18.98 8.12 23.20
C GLY A 69 18.62 9.35 22.37
N LEU A 70 17.32 9.62 22.20
CA LEU A 70 16.79 10.74 21.43
C LEU A 70 16.37 11.94 22.31
N ASP A 71 16.73 11.89 23.60
CA ASP A 71 16.44 12.94 24.58
C ASP A 71 17.59 13.96 24.76
N ASP A 72 18.68 13.80 24.00
CA ASP A 72 19.82 14.74 23.94
C ASP A 72 19.56 15.95 23.02
#